data_AF-A0A3M1LRA2-F1
#
_entry.id   AF-A0A3M1LRA2-F1
#
_cell.length_a   1.000
_cell.length_b   1.000
_cell.length_c   1.000
_cell.angle_alpha   90.00
_cell.angle_beta   90.00
_cell.angle_gamma   90.00
#
_symmetry.space_group_name_H-M   'P 1'
#
loop_
_entity.id
_entity.type
_entity.pdbx_description
1 polymer ?
#
loop_
_entity_poly.entity_id
_entity_poly.type
_entity_poly.pdbx_seq_one_letter_code
_entity_poly.pdbx_strand_id
1 'polypeptide(L)'
;MSAELSPRLAGEARRQLRICNACRYCEGYCSAFPAITRLREFADADIARIANLCHNCRGCYYACQYTAPHEFDLNLPAILAEARRESWQGYIRPRALGRLFHTNGWATVAATLAGFVLIWLAIRWLGGQEGGGGFYAALSHSAMVALFLPAFLLPLAGLGLGLAAFWREIGGRPLRRREIGAALAQAARLQDLSGGQGQGCNFERAERYSNARRHAHHAVLWGFLLCFAATVAGTVMHYGLGQPAPYHLWSVPKLLGIPGGVLLL
;
A
#
# COMPACT_ATOMS: atom_id res chain seq x y z
N MET A 1 2.83 -4.07 23.71
CA MET A 1 2.33 -2.68 23.63
C MET A 1 1.77 -2.46 22.23
N SER A 2 0.45 -2.50 22.14
CA SER A 2 -0.43 -2.36 20.97
C SER A 2 -0.22 -1.05 20.21
N ALA A 3 -0.68 -1.01 18.97
CA ALA A 3 -0.91 0.22 18.21
C ALA A 3 -2.22 0.85 18.71
N GLU A 4 -2.21 1.43 19.91
CA GLU A 4 -3.38 2.10 20.47
C GLU A 4 -3.72 3.36 19.66
N LEU A 5 -4.99 3.46 19.26
CA LEU A 5 -5.53 4.64 18.61
C LEU A 5 -5.71 5.75 19.64
N SER A 6 -5.57 7.00 19.22
CA SER A 6 -5.83 8.15 20.08
C SER A 6 -7.26 8.08 20.65
N PRO A 7 -7.48 8.40 21.95
CA PRO A 7 -8.77 8.19 22.60
C PRO A 7 -9.95 8.87 21.89
N ARG A 8 -9.71 10.06 21.32
CA ARG A 8 -10.70 10.80 20.53
C ARG A 8 -11.07 10.05 19.25
N LEU A 9 -10.08 9.60 18.49
CA LEU A 9 -10.31 8.87 17.24
C LEU A 9 -11.01 7.53 17.49
N ALA A 10 -10.56 6.79 18.49
CA ALA A 10 -11.18 5.53 18.88
C ALA A 10 -12.64 5.74 19.31
N GLY A 11 -12.91 6.76 20.13
CA GLY A 11 -14.27 7.11 20.56
C GLY A 11 -15.20 7.41 19.38
N GLU A 12 -14.75 8.26 18.45
CA GLU A 12 -15.48 8.64 17.24
C GLU A 12 -15.74 7.43 16.32
N ALA A 13 -14.70 6.65 16.02
CA ALA A 13 -14.81 5.46 15.19
C ALA A 13 -15.81 4.46 15.80
N ARG A 14 -15.76 4.22 17.12
CA ARG A 14 -16.74 3.35 17.80
C ARG A 14 -18.16 3.88 17.73
N ARG A 15 -18.39 5.20 17.76
CA ARG A 15 -19.73 5.78 17.60
C ARG A 15 -20.27 5.44 16.22
N GLN A 16 -19.51 5.80 15.17
CA GLN A 16 -19.96 5.59 13.80
C GLN A 16 -20.14 4.11 13.48
N LEU A 17 -19.21 3.25 13.89
CA LEU A 17 -19.31 1.80 13.69
C LEU A 17 -20.54 1.19 14.36
N ARG A 18 -20.90 1.63 15.58
CA ARG A 18 -22.13 1.18 16.26
C ARG A 18 -23.38 1.57 15.49
N ILE A 19 -23.46 2.81 15.01
CA ILE A 19 -24.61 3.28 14.24
C ILE A 19 -24.69 2.55 12.89
N CYS A 20 -23.57 2.38 12.19
CA CYS A 20 -23.51 1.59 10.95
C CYS A 20 -23.94 0.14 11.16
N ASN A 21 -23.52 -0.48 12.28
CA ASN A 21 -23.88 -1.84 12.63
C ASN A 21 -25.36 -2.00 13.00
N ALA A 22 -25.98 -0.98 13.57
CA ALA A 22 -27.42 -0.97 13.84
C ALA A 22 -28.24 -0.81 12.54
N CYS A 23 -27.81 0.07 11.63
CA CYS A 23 -28.53 0.39 10.40
C CYS A 23 -28.41 -0.70 9.32
N ARG A 24 -27.20 -1.26 9.13
CA ARG A 24 -26.88 -2.34 8.17
C ARG A 24 -27.24 -2.10 6.69
N TYR A 25 -27.71 -0.92 6.31
CA TYR A 25 -28.09 -0.59 4.93
C TYR A 25 -26.99 -0.88 3.89
N CYS A 26 -25.73 -0.66 4.27
CA CYS A 26 -24.58 -0.82 3.39
C CYS A 26 -23.93 -2.23 3.43
N GLU A 27 -24.58 -3.24 3.99
CA GLU A 27 -23.93 -4.53 4.28
C GLU A 27 -23.33 -5.25 3.06
N GLY A 28 -23.87 -5.00 1.87
CA GLY A 28 -23.39 -5.56 0.60
C GLY A 28 -22.29 -4.77 -0.12
N TYR A 29 -21.84 -3.62 0.42
CA TYR A 29 -21.01 -2.69 -0.36
C TYR A 29 -19.54 -3.11 -0.48
N CYS A 30 -18.95 -3.62 0.61
CA CYS A 30 -17.55 -4.05 0.61
C CYS A 30 -17.26 -4.93 1.83
N SER A 31 -16.08 -5.54 1.83
CA SER A 31 -15.62 -6.47 2.87
C SER A 31 -15.55 -5.87 4.28
N ALA A 32 -15.52 -4.53 4.40
CA ALA A 32 -15.58 -3.88 5.70
C ALA A 32 -16.91 -4.12 6.43
N PHE A 33 -18.04 -4.11 5.72
CA PHE A 33 -19.35 -4.24 6.38
C PHE A 33 -19.62 -5.62 6.97
N PRO A 34 -19.33 -6.75 6.28
CA PRO A 34 -19.38 -8.06 6.90
C PRO A 34 -18.45 -8.21 8.12
N ALA A 35 -17.37 -7.42 8.21
CA ALA A 35 -16.52 -7.38 9.40
C ALA A 35 -17.14 -6.57 10.55
N ILE A 36 -17.88 -5.50 10.22
CA ILE A 36 -18.64 -4.70 11.18
C ILE A 36 -19.78 -5.53 11.79
N THR A 37 -20.56 -6.22 10.96
CA THR A 37 -21.79 -6.91 11.39
C THR A 37 -21.57 -8.17 12.21
N ARG A 38 -20.33 -8.68 12.27
CA ARG A 38 -19.95 -9.81 13.12
C ARG A 38 -19.66 -9.41 14.56
N LEU A 39 -19.54 -8.11 14.83
CA LEU A 39 -19.17 -7.58 16.12
C LEU A 39 -20.36 -6.90 16.79
N ARG A 40 -20.37 -6.93 18.13
CA ARG A 40 -21.32 -6.15 18.94
C ARG A 40 -20.65 -4.92 19.55
N GLU A 41 -19.39 -5.09 19.93
CA GLU A 41 -18.52 -4.05 20.45
C GLU A 41 -17.26 -3.95 19.58
N PHE A 42 -16.63 -2.79 19.60
CA PHE A 42 -15.50 -2.48 18.72
C PHE A 42 -14.29 -2.10 19.57
N ALA A 43 -13.42 -3.09 19.84
CA ALA A 43 -12.11 -2.83 20.42
C ALA A 43 -11.18 -2.15 19.40
N ASP A 44 -10.06 -1.57 19.84
CA ASP A 44 -9.15 -0.84 18.93
C ASP A 44 -8.58 -1.73 17.83
N ALA A 45 -8.28 -2.98 18.15
CA ALA A 45 -7.83 -3.98 17.19
C ALA A 45 -8.90 -4.27 16.12
N ASP A 46 -10.19 -4.30 16.50
CA ASP A 46 -11.29 -4.47 15.56
C ASP A 46 -11.43 -3.25 14.64
N ILE A 47 -11.31 -2.04 15.20
CA ILE A 47 -11.33 -0.79 14.43
C ILE A 47 -10.16 -0.79 13.45
N ALA A 48 -8.95 -1.14 13.88
CA ALA A 48 -7.79 -1.25 13.01
C ALA A 48 -8.00 -2.28 11.89
N ARG A 49 -8.59 -3.44 12.20
CA ARG A 49 -8.94 -4.47 11.19
C ARG A 49 -9.93 -3.92 10.16
N ILE A 50 -11.04 -3.34 10.61
CA ILE A 50 -12.09 -2.79 9.74
C ILE A 50 -11.54 -1.63 8.91
N ALA A 51 -10.76 -0.75 9.53
CA ALA A 51 -10.09 0.36 8.88
C ALA A 51 -9.20 -0.13 7.73
N ASN A 52 -8.47 -1.24 7.90
CA ASN A 52 -7.63 -1.85 6.87
C ASN A 52 -8.41 -2.61 5.76
N LEU A 53 -9.70 -2.90 5.97
CA LEU A 53 -10.61 -3.40 4.92
C LEU A 53 -11.25 -2.27 4.10
N CYS A 54 -11.32 -1.04 4.62
CA CYS A 54 -11.98 0.07 3.94
C CYS A 54 -11.13 0.73 2.82
N HIS A 55 -11.42 0.45 1.55
CA HIS A 55 -10.68 1.05 0.43
C HIS A 55 -11.06 2.51 0.08
N ASN A 56 -11.79 3.19 0.97
CA ASN A 56 -12.25 4.57 0.78
C ASN A 56 -12.98 4.75 -0.57
N CYS A 57 -13.85 3.79 -0.91
CA CYS A 57 -14.65 3.82 -2.14
C CYS A 57 -15.78 4.87 -2.08
N ARG A 58 -16.11 5.33 -0.86
CA ARG A 58 -17.13 6.33 -0.52
C ARG A 58 -18.57 5.99 -0.88
N GLY A 59 -18.86 4.83 -1.48
CA GLY A 59 -20.24 4.42 -1.77
C GLY A 59 -21.14 4.45 -0.53
N CYS A 60 -20.66 3.96 0.61
CA CYS A 60 -21.45 3.97 1.84
C CYS A 60 -21.72 5.38 2.39
N TYR A 61 -20.92 6.38 2.05
CA TYR A 61 -21.16 7.77 2.46
C TYR A 61 -22.33 8.36 1.67
N TYR A 62 -22.29 8.25 0.35
CA TYR A 62 -23.35 8.78 -0.53
C TYR A 62 -24.68 8.02 -0.40
N ALA A 63 -24.64 6.78 0.08
CA ALA A 63 -25.83 6.00 0.37
C ALA A 63 -26.37 6.20 1.80
N CYS A 64 -25.66 6.91 2.67
CA CYS A 64 -26.00 6.97 4.08
C CYS A 64 -27.10 8.00 4.36
N GLN A 65 -28.13 7.58 5.08
CA GLN A 65 -29.25 8.44 5.53
C GLN A 65 -28.87 9.37 6.69
N TYR A 66 -27.69 9.17 7.29
CA TYR A 66 -27.25 9.82 8.52
C TYR A 66 -26.02 10.71 8.32
N THR A 67 -25.67 11.06 7.08
CA THR A 67 -24.69 12.12 6.81
C THR A 67 -25.27 13.49 7.20
N ALA A 68 -24.43 14.54 7.27
CA ALA A 68 -24.92 15.91 7.39
C ALA A 68 -26.09 16.21 6.42
N PRO A 69 -27.13 16.91 6.87
CA PRO A 69 -27.27 17.62 8.15
C PRO A 69 -27.86 16.77 9.31
N HIS A 70 -27.94 15.44 9.18
CA HIS A 70 -28.44 14.58 10.25
C HIS A 70 -27.59 14.70 11.53
N GLU A 71 -28.22 14.62 12.72
CA GLU A 71 -27.55 14.82 14.02
C GLU A 71 -26.37 13.86 14.30
N PHE A 72 -26.38 12.68 13.65
CA PHE A 72 -25.30 11.69 13.78
C PHE A 72 -24.04 12.03 12.97
N ASP A 73 -24.20 12.82 11.91
CA ASP A 73 -23.17 13.26 10.97
C ASP A 73 -22.12 12.17 10.64
N LEU A 74 -22.59 11.08 10.03
CA LEU A 74 -21.73 9.93 9.74
C LEU A 74 -20.82 10.21 8.54
N ASN A 75 -19.52 9.98 8.72
CA ASN A 75 -18.54 9.92 7.65
C ASN A 75 -17.59 8.74 7.85
N LEU A 76 -18.15 7.54 7.65
CA LEU A 76 -17.45 6.29 7.89
C LEU A 76 -16.14 6.16 7.07
N PRO A 77 -16.09 6.54 5.77
CA PRO A 77 -14.84 6.49 5.03
C PRO A 77 -13.74 7.39 5.62
N ALA A 78 -14.09 8.60 6.07
CA ALA A 78 -13.12 9.53 6.64
C ALA A 78 -12.56 9.00 7.97
N ILE A 79 -13.44 8.56 8.88
CA ILE A 79 -12.98 8.08 10.19
C ILE A 79 -12.14 6.80 10.09
N LEU A 80 -12.49 5.90 9.17
CA LEU A 80 -11.71 4.68 8.91
C LEU A 80 -10.39 4.99 8.19
N ALA A 81 -10.32 6.01 7.34
CA ALA A 81 -9.06 6.44 6.74
C ALA A 81 -8.10 6.98 7.79
N GLU A 82 -8.60 7.75 8.77
CA GLU A 82 -7.82 8.25 9.89
C GLU A 82 -7.34 7.11 10.79
N ALA A 83 -8.25 6.21 11.21
CA ALA A 83 -7.92 5.05 12.03
C ALA A 83 -6.90 4.12 11.34
N ARG A 84 -7.00 3.96 10.02
CA ARG A 84 -6.02 3.21 9.23
C ARG A 84 -4.64 3.85 9.32
N ARG A 85 -4.55 5.16 9.11
CA ARG A 85 -3.27 5.90 9.15
C ARG A 85 -2.61 5.79 10.53
N GLU A 86 -3.36 6.03 11.61
CA GLU A 86 -2.83 5.94 12.97
C GLU A 86 -2.42 4.49 13.31
N SER A 87 -3.19 3.50 12.85
CA SER A 87 -2.84 2.08 13.03
C SER A 87 -1.49 1.75 12.37
N TRP A 88 -1.25 2.19 11.13
CA TRP A 88 0.00 1.92 10.41
C TRP A 88 1.20 2.50 11.14
N GLN A 89 1.08 3.73 11.65
CA GLN A 89 2.12 4.37 12.45
C GLN A 89 2.44 3.58 13.73
N GLY A 90 1.42 3.01 14.38
CA GLY A 90 1.58 2.24 15.61
C GLY A 90 2.36 0.93 15.44
N TYR A 91 2.33 0.35 14.23
CA TYR A 91 3.02 -0.90 13.88
C TYR A 91 4.45 -0.72 13.39
N ILE A 92 4.83 0.47 12.93
CA ILE A 92 6.19 0.74 12.44
C ILE A 92 7.17 0.88 13.62
N ARG A 93 8.34 0.24 13.49
CA ARG A 93 9.43 0.30 14.46
C ARG A 93 10.71 0.81 13.78
N PRO A 94 11.53 1.64 14.46
CA PRO A 94 11.29 2.24 15.78
C PRO A 94 10.26 3.39 15.73
N ARG A 95 9.39 3.48 16.76
CA ARG A 95 8.27 4.44 16.81
C ARG A 95 8.72 5.90 16.75
N ALA A 96 9.91 6.22 17.26
CA ALA A 96 10.46 7.57 17.25
C ALA A 96 10.69 8.09 15.82
N LEU A 97 11.23 7.25 14.93
CA LEU A 97 11.44 7.62 13.53
C LEU A 97 10.10 7.81 12.81
N GLY A 98 9.13 6.93 13.05
CA GLY A 98 7.78 7.07 12.50
C GLY A 98 7.10 8.38 12.93
N ARG A 99 7.19 8.74 14.22
CA ARG A 99 6.64 10.02 14.71
C ARG A 99 7.35 11.22 14.06
N LEU A 100 8.69 11.22 14.06
CA LEU A 100 9.47 12.31 13.48
C LEU A 100 9.13 12.53 12.01
N PHE A 101 8.99 11.45 11.24
CA PHE A 101 8.59 11.50 9.83
C PHE A 101 7.21 12.17 9.61
N HIS A 102 6.27 11.95 10.53
CA HIS A 102 4.91 12.49 10.43
C HIS A 102 4.74 13.89 11.03
N THR A 103 5.55 14.28 12.00
CA THR A 103 5.41 15.58 12.69
C THR A 103 6.39 16.64 12.19
N ASN A 104 7.49 16.27 11.54
CA ASN A 104 8.53 17.20 11.12
C ASN A 104 8.97 16.97 9.66
N GLY A 105 8.37 17.74 8.74
CA GLY A 105 8.72 17.69 7.33
C GLY A 105 10.19 18.05 7.04
N TRP A 106 10.78 18.97 7.81
CA TRP A 106 12.19 19.34 7.66
C TRP A 106 13.14 18.21 8.04
N ALA A 107 12.78 17.39 9.04
CA ALA A 107 13.56 16.20 9.38
C ALA A 107 13.60 15.21 8.20
N THR A 108 12.49 15.04 7.50
CA THR A 108 12.42 14.20 6.29
C THR A 108 13.26 14.76 5.15
N VAL A 109 13.21 16.08 4.91
CA VAL A 109 14.06 16.75 3.91
C VAL A 109 15.54 16.58 4.25
N ALA A 110 15.93 16.84 5.50
CA ALA A 110 17.31 16.69 5.96
C ALA A 110 17.79 15.24 5.84
N ALA A 111 16.98 14.26 6.24
CA ALA A 111 17.30 12.83 6.09
C ALA A 111 17.46 12.43 4.61
N THR A 112 16.63 12.98 3.73
CA THR A 112 16.70 12.72 2.28
C THR A 112 17.98 13.29 1.69
N LEU A 113 18.31 14.54 2.01
CA LEU A 113 19.55 15.19 1.58
C LEU A 113 20.78 14.45 2.12
N ALA A 114 20.79 14.09 3.41
CA ALA A 114 21.84 13.30 4.02
C ALA A 114 21.98 11.94 3.32
N GLY A 115 20.87 11.27 2.99
CA GLY A 115 20.85 10.04 2.21
C GLY A 115 21.52 10.20 0.85
N PHE A 116 21.19 11.26 0.09
CA PHE A 116 21.84 11.56 -1.19
C PHE A 116 23.34 11.81 -1.05
N VAL A 117 23.77 12.56 -0.03
CA VAL A 117 25.20 12.79 0.25
C VAL A 117 25.90 11.48 0.58
N LEU A 118 25.33 10.65 1.46
CA LEU A 118 25.89 9.35 1.83
C LEU A 118 26.00 8.40 0.63
N ILE A 119 24.96 8.36 -0.22
CA ILE A 119 24.99 7.61 -1.48
C ILE A 119 26.15 8.09 -2.35
N TRP A 120 26.29 9.40 -2.54
CA TRP A 120 27.34 9.95 -3.39
C TRP A 120 28.75 9.68 -2.84
N LEU A 121 28.93 9.80 -1.52
CA LEU A 121 30.18 9.43 -0.84
C LEU A 121 30.49 7.93 -0.98
N ALA A 122 29.47 7.07 -0.83
CA ALA A 122 29.61 5.63 -1.02
C ALA A 122 30.02 5.29 -2.45
N ILE A 123 29.42 5.94 -3.46
CA ILE A 123 29.80 5.77 -4.87
C ILE A 123 31.26 6.16 -5.09
N ARG A 124 31.73 7.28 -4.53
CA ARG A 124 33.14 7.68 -4.66
C ARG A 124 34.11 6.71 -3.98
N TRP A 125 33.74 6.16 -2.84
CA TRP A 125 34.58 5.22 -2.10
C TRP A 125 34.61 3.82 -2.74
N LEU A 126 33.47 3.35 -3.26
CA LEU A 126 33.33 2.02 -3.88
C LEU A 126 33.70 1.99 -5.37
N GLY A 127 33.52 3.11 -6.09
CA GLY A 127 33.74 3.21 -7.54
C GLY A 127 35.20 3.22 -7.97
N GLY A 128 36.14 3.42 -7.04
CA GLY A 128 37.58 3.42 -7.35
C GLY A 128 38.23 2.04 -7.55
N GLN A 129 37.49 0.94 -7.39
CA GLN A 129 38.08 -0.40 -7.22
C GLN A 129 37.92 -1.35 -8.43
N GLU A 130 37.11 -1.02 -9.43
CA GLU A 130 36.88 -1.89 -10.61
C GLU A 130 37.12 -1.11 -11.91
N GLY A 131 38.14 -1.50 -12.68
CA GLY A 131 38.56 -0.88 -13.95
C GLY A 131 37.61 -1.18 -15.13
N GLY A 132 36.31 -0.94 -14.96
CA GLY A 132 35.31 -1.09 -16.03
C GLY A 132 35.19 0.18 -16.89
N GLY A 133 34.93 0.04 -18.20
CA GLY A 133 34.65 1.17 -19.09
C GLY A 133 33.19 1.66 -19.01
N GLY A 134 32.95 2.94 -19.29
CA GLY A 134 31.60 3.52 -19.38
C GLY A 134 30.92 3.74 -18.03
N PHE A 135 29.62 3.43 -17.92
CA PHE A 135 28.82 3.62 -16.69
C PHE A 135 29.39 2.91 -15.46
N TYR A 136 29.95 1.71 -15.65
CA TYR A 136 30.53 0.92 -14.56
C TYR A 136 31.85 1.51 -14.01
N ALA A 137 32.48 2.45 -14.74
CA ALA A 137 33.60 3.23 -14.22
C ALA A 137 33.17 4.19 -13.09
N ALA A 138 31.93 4.69 -13.17
CA ALA A 138 31.37 5.61 -12.19
C ALA A 138 30.58 4.88 -11.10
N LEU A 139 29.93 3.76 -11.44
CA LEU A 139 29.10 2.98 -10.54
C LEU A 139 29.33 1.47 -10.77
N SER A 140 30.26 0.89 -10.00
CA SER A 140 30.56 -0.53 -10.08
C SER A 140 29.35 -1.38 -9.75
N HIS A 141 29.31 -2.62 -10.25
CA HIS A 141 28.22 -3.54 -9.95
C HIS A 141 28.13 -3.81 -8.44
N SER A 142 29.28 -3.97 -7.79
CA SER A 142 29.41 -4.11 -6.35
C SER A 142 28.81 -2.92 -5.59
N ALA A 143 29.05 -1.68 -6.06
CA ALA A 143 28.45 -0.48 -5.46
C ALA A 143 26.93 -0.44 -5.61
N MET A 144 26.39 -0.84 -6.77
CA MET A 144 24.94 -0.92 -6.98
C MET A 144 24.30 -1.92 -6.02
N VAL A 145 24.87 -3.11 -5.89
CA VAL A 145 24.34 -4.15 -4.98
C VAL A 145 24.41 -3.66 -3.54
N ALA A 146 25.56 -3.14 -3.10
CA ALA A 146 25.75 -2.66 -1.73
C ALA A 146 24.77 -1.55 -1.34
N LEU A 147 24.39 -0.69 -2.30
CA LEU A 147 23.48 0.42 -2.05
C LEU A 147 21.99 0.04 -2.16
N PHE A 148 21.61 -0.60 -3.26
CA PHE A 148 20.20 -0.83 -3.57
C PHE A 148 19.63 -2.05 -2.85
N LEU A 149 20.46 -3.04 -2.48
CA LEU A 149 19.98 -4.21 -1.77
C LEU A 149 19.46 -3.85 -0.35
N PRO A 150 20.18 -3.08 0.49
CA PRO A 150 19.61 -2.61 1.76
C PRO A 150 18.42 -1.69 1.56
N ALA A 151 18.47 -0.79 0.57
CA ALA A 151 17.36 0.12 0.25
C ALA A 151 16.07 -0.63 -0.14
N PHE A 152 16.19 -1.83 -0.69
CA PHE A 152 15.06 -2.71 -1.02
C PHE A 152 14.63 -3.60 0.16
N LEU A 153 15.60 -4.26 0.83
CA LEU A 153 15.31 -5.23 1.88
C LEU A 153 14.83 -4.60 3.20
N LEU A 154 15.37 -3.44 3.59
CA LEU A 154 15.01 -2.80 4.86
C LEU A 154 13.54 -2.36 4.90
N PRO A 155 12.97 -1.69 3.86
CA PRO A 155 11.54 -1.40 3.82
C PRO A 155 10.66 -2.65 3.82
N LEU A 156 11.06 -3.70 3.10
CA LEU A 156 10.32 -4.97 3.08
C LEU A 156 10.33 -5.65 4.45
N ALA A 157 11.46 -5.66 5.14
CA ALA A 157 11.56 -6.17 6.51
C ALA A 157 10.68 -5.34 7.47
N GLY A 158 10.71 -4.00 7.36
CA GLY A 158 9.86 -3.10 8.13
C GLY A 158 8.36 -3.37 7.92
N LEU A 159 7.95 -3.54 6.66
CA LEU A 159 6.58 -3.91 6.30
C LEU A 159 6.21 -5.29 6.87
N GLY A 160 7.09 -6.28 6.75
CA GLY A 160 6.88 -7.63 7.28
C GLY A 160 6.71 -7.65 8.80
N LEU A 161 7.55 -6.91 9.52
CA LEU A 161 7.45 -6.76 10.98
C LEU A 161 6.17 -6.04 11.39
N GLY A 162 5.79 -4.98 10.65
CA GLY A 162 4.54 -4.25 10.88
C GLY A 162 3.30 -5.12 10.65
N LEU A 163 3.29 -5.88 9.55
CA LEU A 163 2.24 -6.85 9.24
C LEU A 163 2.14 -7.96 10.29
N ALA A 164 3.28 -8.49 10.75
CA ALA A 164 3.29 -9.50 11.81
C ALA A 164 2.75 -8.96 13.14
N ALA A 165 3.10 -7.71 13.48
CA ALA A 165 2.57 -7.04 14.67
C ALA A 165 1.06 -6.81 14.56
N PHE A 166 0.59 -6.29 13.42
CA PHE A 166 -0.84 -6.13 13.10
C PHE A 166 -1.58 -7.46 13.18
N TRP A 167 -1.07 -8.50 12.54
CA TRP A 167 -1.70 -9.82 12.51
C TRP A 167 -1.89 -10.40 13.90
N ARG A 168 -0.88 -10.28 14.76
CA ARG A 168 -0.96 -10.72 16.16
C ARG A 168 -1.95 -9.88 16.96
N GLU A 169 -1.96 -8.56 16.77
CA GLU A 169 -2.84 -7.64 17.51
C GLU A 169 -4.33 -7.88 17.21
N ILE A 170 -4.68 -8.19 15.96
CA ILE A 170 -6.07 -8.48 15.58
C ILE A 170 -6.50 -9.93 15.88
N GLY A 171 -5.69 -10.71 16.60
CA GLY A 171 -5.97 -12.13 16.88
C GLY A 171 -5.91 -13.02 15.63
N GLY A 172 -5.06 -12.68 14.68
CA GLY A 172 -4.88 -13.42 13.43
C GLY A 172 -4.44 -14.86 13.66
N ARG A 173 -5.11 -15.79 12.97
CA ARG A 173 -4.82 -17.24 13.02
C ARG A 173 -3.92 -17.67 11.87
N PRO A 174 -3.33 -18.88 11.89
CA PRO A 174 -2.58 -19.38 10.73
C PRO A 174 -3.44 -19.36 9.45
N LEU A 175 -2.86 -18.83 8.37
CA LEU A 175 -3.53 -18.69 7.08
C LEU A 175 -3.60 -20.03 6.35
N ARG A 176 -4.78 -20.39 5.84
CA ARG A 176 -4.97 -21.56 4.99
C ARG A 176 -4.76 -21.20 3.53
N ARG A 177 -4.23 -22.13 2.72
CA ARG A 177 -4.02 -21.94 1.28
C ARG A 177 -5.27 -21.43 0.54
N ARG A 178 -6.45 -21.94 0.91
CA ARG A 178 -7.74 -21.50 0.36
C ARG A 178 -8.05 -20.04 0.66
N GLU A 179 -7.70 -19.55 1.85
CA GLU A 179 -7.92 -18.15 2.27
C GLU A 179 -6.99 -17.21 1.50
N ILE A 180 -5.74 -17.63 1.29
CA ILE A 180 -4.77 -16.89 0.46
C ILE A 180 -5.27 -16.80 -0.99
N GLY A 181 -5.70 -17.93 -1.58
CA GLY A 181 -6.24 -17.93 -2.94
C GLY A 181 -7.49 -17.05 -3.09
N ALA A 182 -8.40 -17.09 -2.12
CA ALA A 182 -9.57 -16.23 -2.10
C ALA A 182 -9.20 -14.74 -1.97
N ALA A 183 -8.25 -14.39 -1.10
CA ALA A 183 -7.78 -13.02 -0.93
C ALA A 183 -7.10 -12.50 -2.21
N LEU A 184 -6.25 -13.32 -2.85
CA LEU A 184 -5.61 -12.98 -4.12
C LEU A 184 -6.63 -12.75 -5.24
N ALA A 185 -7.66 -13.60 -5.34
CA ALA A 185 -8.72 -13.43 -6.32
C ALA A 185 -9.53 -12.13 -6.10
N GLN A 186 -9.83 -11.80 -4.84
CA GLN A 186 -10.52 -10.55 -4.48
C GLN A 186 -9.66 -9.32 -4.79
N ALA A 187 -8.36 -9.37 -4.46
CA ALA A 187 -7.41 -8.31 -4.77
C ALA A 187 -7.24 -8.13 -6.28
N ALA A 188 -7.09 -9.21 -7.05
CA ALA A 188 -6.97 -9.16 -8.51
C ALA A 188 -8.20 -8.55 -9.18
N ARG A 189 -9.39 -8.80 -8.63
CA ARG A 189 -10.65 -8.20 -9.12
C ARG A 189 -10.88 -6.79 -8.60
N LEU A 190 -10.10 -6.33 -7.62
CA LEU A 190 -10.31 -5.10 -6.85
C LEU A 190 -11.76 -5.04 -6.32
N GLN A 191 -12.22 -6.13 -5.69
CA GLN A 191 -13.61 -6.29 -5.28
C GLN A 191 -14.12 -5.13 -4.44
N ASP A 192 -13.33 -4.63 -3.48
CA ASP A 192 -13.73 -3.54 -2.59
C ASP A 192 -13.69 -2.14 -3.24
N LEU A 193 -13.23 -2.04 -4.50
CA LEU A 193 -13.36 -0.84 -5.34
C LEU A 193 -14.53 -0.95 -6.33
N SER A 194 -15.32 -2.03 -6.27
CA SER A 194 -16.48 -2.22 -7.15
C SER A 194 -17.77 -1.63 -6.60
N GLY A 195 -17.75 -1.17 -5.34
CA GLY A 195 -18.91 -0.66 -4.63
C GLY A 195 -19.87 -1.74 -4.12
N GLY A 196 -19.62 -3.02 -4.42
CA GLY A 196 -20.49 -4.16 -4.07
C GLY A 196 -21.41 -4.54 -5.22
N GLN A 197 -22.04 -3.55 -5.86
CA GLN A 197 -22.89 -3.70 -7.05
C GLN A 197 -22.12 -3.79 -8.38
N GLY A 198 -20.78 -3.70 -8.38
CA GLY A 198 -19.97 -3.80 -9.61
C GLY A 198 -19.84 -2.50 -10.42
N GLN A 199 -20.42 -1.39 -9.97
CA GLN A 199 -20.45 -0.13 -10.71
C GLN A 199 -19.25 0.80 -10.42
N GLY A 200 -18.40 0.42 -9.46
CA GLY A 200 -17.21 1.18 -9.08
C GLY A 200 -17.42 2.04 -7.83
N CYS A 201 -16.69 3.14 -7.72
CA CYS A 201 -16.67 4.00 -6.54
C CYS A 201 -17.23 5.39 -6.80
N ASN A 202 -17.67 6.04 -5.73
CA ASN A 202 -18.16 7.41 -5.70
C ASN A 202 -17.03 8.42 -5.44
N PHE A 203 -15.78 7.95 -5.35
CA PHE A 203 -14.65 8.78 -4.96
C PHE A 203 -14.42 9.95 -5.92
N GLU A 204 -14.51 9.68 -7.24
CA GLU A 204 -14.19 10.64 -8.29
C GLU A 204 -15.37 11.55 -8.67
N ARG A 205 -16.61 11.04 -8.55
CA ARG A 205 -17.81 11.70 -9.09
C ARG A 205 -18.93 11.90 -8.07
N ALA A 206 -18.58 11.88 -6.79
CA ALA A 206 -19.50 12.09 -5.69
C ALA A 206 -20.77 11.23 -5.80
N GLU A 207 -21.92 11.82 -6.08
CA GLU A 207 -23.21 11.12 -6.22
C GLU A 207 -23.26 10.07 -7.35
N ARG A 208 -22.25 9.98 -8.22
CA ARG A 208 -22.19 9.01 -9.32
C ARG A 208 -21.08 7.98 -9.14
N TYR A 209 -21.39 6.74 -9.51
CA TYR A 209 -20.40 5.67 -9.59
C TYR A 209 -19.43 5.85 -10.77
N SER A 210 -18.19 5.42 -10.57
CA SER A 210 -17.12 5.41 -11.58
C SER A 210 -16.15 4.25 -11.37
N ASN A 211 -15.75 3.59 -12.45
CA ASN A 211 -14.68 2.59 -12.43
C ASN A 211 -13.28 3.20 -12.68
N ALA A 212 -13.16 4.53 -12.78
CA ALA A 212 -11.89 5.20 -13.08
C ALA A 212 -10.78 4.80 -12.11
N ARG A 213 -11.05 4.79 -10.80
CA ARG A 213 -10.08 4.35 -9.78
C ARG A 213 -9.64 2.92 -9.99
N ARG A 214 -10.59 2.04 -10.28
CA ARG A 214 -10.37 0.60 -10.45
C ARG A 214 -9.47 0.35 -11.66
N HIS A 215 -9.76 1.01 -12.78
CA HIS A 215 -8.93 0.95 -13.97
C HIS A 215 -7.53 1.51 -13.72
N ALA A 216 -7.41 2.64 -13.01
CA ALA A 216 -6.11 3.19 -12.64
C ALA A 216 -5.29 2.23 -11.75
N HIS A 217 -5.92 1.59 -10.76
CA HIS A 217 -5.24 0.58 -9.93
C HIS A 217 -4.83 -0.66 -10.74
N HIS A 218 -5.65 -1.09 -11.69
CA HIS A 218 -5.29 -2.18 -12.61
C HIS A 218 -4.17 -1.79 -13.58
N ALA A 219 -4.16 -0.55 -14.08
CA ALA A 219 -3.06 -0.03 -14.89
C ALA A 219 -1.75 -0.08 -14.09
N VAL A 220 -1.74 0.43 -12.86
CA VAL A 220 -0.55 0.37 -11.99
C VAL A 220 -0.11 -1.07 -11.70
N LEU A 221 -1.05 -1.97 -11.39
CA LEU A 221 -0.75 -3.39 -11.15
C LEU A 221 -0.10 -4.05 -12.37
N TRP A 222 -0.73 -3.92 -13.55
CA TRP A 222 -0.22 -4.51 -14.78
C TRP A 222 1.08 -3.84 -15.22
N GLY A 223 1.20 -2.53 -15.04
CA GLY A 223 2.42 -1.78 -15.29
C GLY A 223 3.59 -2.32 -14.46
N PHE A 224 3.39 -2.50 -13.16
CA PHE A 224 4.38 -3.10 -12.27
C PHE A 224 4.77 -4.53 -12.72
N LEU A 225 3.79 -5.39 -13.02
CA LEU A 225 4.04 -6.77 -13.44
C LEU A 225 4.81 -6.83 -14.76
N LEU A 226 4.50 -5.96 -15.72
CA LEU A 226 5.22 -5.86 -16.99
C LEU A 226 6.64 -5.35 -16.80
N CYS A 227 6.85 -4.32 -15.98
CA CYS A 227 8.20 -3.84 -15.63
C CYS A 227 9.01 -4.92 -14.91
N PHE A 228 8.41 -5.64 -13.97
CA PHE A 228 9.05 -6.75 -13.30
C PHE A 228 9.44 -7.87 -14.28
N ALA A 229 8.51 -8.25 -15.17
CA ALA A 229 8.78 -9.24 -16.21
C ALA A 229 9.88 -8.78 -17.17
N ALA A 230 9.95 -7.49 -17.49
CA ALA A 230 11.05 -6.90 -18.27
C ALA A 230 12.41 -7.05 -17.57
N THR A 231 12.46 -6.80 -16.26
CA THR A 231 13.68 -7.00 -15.45
C THR A 231 14.10 -8.46 -15.42
N VAL A 232 13.17 -9.38 -15.18
CA VAL A 232 13.44 -10.83 -15.17
C VAL A 232 13.92 -11.30 -16.54
N ALA A 233 13.26 -10.88 -17.63
CA ALA A 233 13.67 -11.19 -18.99
C ALA A 233 15.08 -10.66 -19.28
N GLY A 234 15.40 -9.43 -18.86
CA GLY A 234 16.73 -8.86 -18.97
C GLY A 234 17.79 -9.70 -18.25
N THR A 235 17.53 -10.12 -17.01
CA THR A 235 18.44 -10.99 -16.25
C THR A 235 18.69 -12.32 -16.95
N VAL A 236 17.63 -12.99 -17.41
CA VAL A 236 17.73 -14.27 -18.13
C VAL A 236 18.49 -14.10 -19.44
N MET A 237 18.21 -13.05 -20.21
CA MET A 237 18.91 -12.77 -21.46
C MET A 237 20.40 -12.48 -21.21
N HIS A 238 20.70 -11.64 -20.21
CA HIS A 238 22.07 -11.25 -19.87
C HIS A 238 22.92 -12.43 -19.40
N TYR A 239 22.48 -13.09 -18.32
CA TYR A 239 23.28 -14.11 -17.64
C TYR A 239 23.00 -15.53 -18.14
N GLY A 240 21.76 -15.82 -18.55
CA GLY A 240 21.35 -17.15 -18.99
C GLY A 240 21.58 -17.42 -20.48
N LEU A 241 21.40 -16.41 -21.32
CA LEU A 241 21.53 -16.53 -22.79
C LEU A 241 22.79 -15.86 -23.35
N GLY A 242 23.60 -15.23 -22.51
CA GLY A 242 24.81 -14.53 -22.95
C GLY A 242 24.55 -13.35 -23.89
N GLN A 243 23.37 -12.72 -23.78
CA GLN A 243 22.97 -11.55 -24.56
C GLN A 243 23.05 -10.31 -23.67
N PRO A 244 24.24 -9.67 -23.57
CA PRO A 244 24.41 -8.52 -22.72
C PRO A 244 23.63 -7.31 -23.24
N ALA A 245 23.19 -6.45 -22.31
CA ALA A 245 22.64 -5.15 -22.63
C ALA A 245 23.72 -4.25 -23.28
N PRO A 246 23.37 -3.22 -24.08
CA PRO A 246 22.05 -2.63 -24.27
C PRO A 246 21.13 -3.40 -25.24
N TYR A 247 19.85 -3.51 -24.88
CA TYR A 247 18.84 -4.18 -25.70
C TYR A 247 18.17 -3.24 -26.70
N HIS A 248 17.95 -3.72 -27.93
CA HIS A 248 17.21 -3.01 -28.99
C HIS A 248 15.71 -2.88 -28.65
N LEU A 249 15.00 -1.96 -29.32
CA LEU A 249 13.60 -1.61 -29.00
C LEU A 249 12.61 -2.78 -29.11
N TRP A 250 12.84 -3.72 -30.02
CA TRP A 250 11.98 -4.90 -30.24
C TRP A 250 12.35 -6.12 -29.39
N SER A 251 13.27 -5.96 -28.44
CA SER A 251 13.63 -7.04 -27.52
C SER A 251 12.54 -7.28 -26.47
N VAL A 252 12.47 -8.50 -25.92
CA VAL A 252 11.51 -8.87 -24.86
C VAL A 252 11.54 -7.89 -23.67
N PRO A 253 12.71 -7.46 -23.12
CA PRO A 253 12.74 -6.51 -22.01
C PRO A 253 12.13 -5.15 -22.38
N LYS A 254 12.30 -4.68 -23.62
CA LYS A 254 11.73 -3.39 -24.06
C LYS A 254 10.25 -3.48 -24.39
N LEU A 255 9.81 -4.56 -25.03
CA LEU A 255 8.39 -4.82 -25.32
C LEU A 255 7.54 -4.98 -24.06
N LEU A 256 8.12 -5.48 -22.97
CA LEU A 256 7.44 -5.54 -21.67
C LEU A 256 7.60 -4.21 -20.90
N GLY A 257 8.82 -3.65 -20.88
CA GLY A 257 9.16 -2.51 -20.05
C GLY A 257 8.54 -1.18 -20.50
N ILE A 258 8.43 -0.94 -21.81
CA ILE A 258 7.86 0.32 -22.34
C ILE A 258 6.35 0.41 -22.02
N PRO A 259 5.50 -0.57 -22.39
CA PRO A 259 4.09 -0.54 -22.00
C PRO A 259 3.92 -0.57 -20.47
N GLY A 260 4.77 -1.32 -19.77
CA GLY A 260 4.77 -1.37 -18.31
C GLY A 260 4.98 0.03 -17.69
N GLY A 261 5.98 0.77 -18.19
CA GLY A 261 6.25 2.14 -17.76
C GLY A 261 5.12 3.11 -18.09
N VAL A 262 4.52 3.00 -19.28
CA VAL A 262 3.37 3.83 -19.68
C VAL A 262 2.16 3.61 -18.75
N LEU A 263 1.90 2.37 -18.33
CA LEU A 263 0.80 2.06 -17.42
C LEU A 263 1.04 2.51 -15.96
N LEU A 264 2.28 2.85 -15.59
CA LEU A 264 2.64 3.37 -14.27
C LEU A 264 2.56 4.90 -14.16
N LEU A 265 2.37 5.62 -15.26
CA LEU A 265 2.21 7.08 -15.32
C LEU A 265 0.75 7.49 -15.09
#